data_AF-A0A9P1MEJ9-F1
#
_entry.id   AF-A0A9P1MEJ9-F1
#
_cell.length_a   1.000
_cell.length_b   1.000
_cell.length_c   1.000
_cell.angle_alpha   90.00
_cell.angle_beta   90.00
_cell.angle_gamma   90.00
#
_symmetry.space_group_name_H-M   'P 1'
#
loop_
_entity.id
_entity.type
_entity.pdbx_description
1 polymer ?
#
loop_
_entity_poly.entity_id
_entity_poly.type
_entity_poly.pdbx_seq_one_letter_code
_entity_poly.pdbx_strand_id
1 'polypeptide(L)'
;MKKWLLHFAIVGAGPTGSELAASIRDLIALDFNKRYPELKDLVSISLYDVAPNILSMFDEKLSQYAMKTMKDEGIDIRTAHHVESIRWGHRATKDLISRTRRVQVVDGKGETVVLPDVFAIGDNATPELAPPPATAQATYQEAKWLASRLGKGDIDRSPPFSFKSLGVMAYIGDSRALMQFPDQKAAWGKWLPRDLTGRVAWMVWNSAYITMSMSWKNKLRVGIRWLLNRIFGKDVTK
;
A
#
# COMPACT_ATOMS: atom_id res chain seq x y z
N MET A 1 31.17 13.70 -3.07
CA MET A 1 30.12 12.83 -3.67
C MET A 1 28.90 13.66 -4.05
N LYS A 2 28.17 13.26 -5.09
CA LYS A 2 27.01 14.01 -5.57
C LYS A 2 25.76 13.65 -4.76
N LYS A 3 25.29 14.54 -3.87
CA LYS A 3 24.13 14.37 -2.95
C LYS A 3 22.87 13.79 -3.63
N TRP A 4 22.62 14.14 -4.88
CA TRP A 4 21.43 13.69 -5.61
C TRP A 4 21.39 12.18 -5.92
N LEU A 5 22.52 11.46 -5.84
CA LEU A 5 22.55 10.01 -6.04
C LEU A 5 21.96 9.23 -4.86
N LEU A 6 21.80 9.87 -3.70
CA LEU A 6 21.33 9.26 -2.46
C LEU A 6 19.97 9.83 -2.02
N HIS A 7 19.25 10.45 -2.95
CA HIS A 7 17.90 10.93 -2.72
C HIS A 7 16.87 9.94 -3.25
N PHE A 8 15.98 9.46 -2.38
CA PHE A 8 14.87 8.58 -2.72
C PHE A 8 13.58 9.41 -2.79
N ALA A 9 13.05 9.62 -3.99
CA ALA A 9 11.76 10.26 -4.20
C ALA A 9 10.68 9.20 -4.46
N ILE A 10 9.61 9.21 -3.66
CA ILE A 10 8.51 8.25 -3.73
C ILE A 10 7.24 9.02 -4.08
N VAL A 11 6.54 8.60 -5.14
CA VAL A 11 5.33 9.26 -5.63
C VAL A 11 4.12 8.39 -5.33
N GLY A 12 3.14 8.97 -4.63
CA GLY A 12 1.98 8.29 -4.06
C GLY A 12 2.23 7.95 -2.59
N ALA A 13 1.43 8.53 -1.70
CA ALA A 13 1.45 8.34 -0.24
C ALA A 13 0.21 7.59 0.27
N GLY A 14 -0.36 6.72 -0.57
CA GLY A 14 -1.19 5.61 -0.11
C GLY A 14 -0.36 4.55 0.63
N PRO A 15 -0.98 3.45 1.11
CA PRO A 15 -0.34 2.43 1.95
C PRO A 15 1.00 1.96 1.39
N THR A 16 1.05 1.58 0.12
CA THR A 16 2.27 1.06 -0.51
C THR A 16 3.43 2.06 -0.50
N GLY A 17 3.17 3.32 -0.87
CA GLY A 17 4.23 4.32 -0.94
C GLY A 17 4.72 4.77 0.45
N SER A 18 3.79 4.91 1.40
CA SER A 18 4.13 5.20 2.80
C SER A 18 4.93 4.06 3.44
N GLU A 19 4.53 2.80 3.23
CA GLU A 19 5.25 1.63 3.74
C GLU A 19 6.64 1.48 3.11
N LEU A 20 6.77 1.80 1.81
CA LEU A 20 8.06 1.82 1.12
C LEU A 20 8.99 2.89 1.72
N ALA A 21 8.48 4.11 1.91
CA ALA A 21 9.24 5.22 2.50
C ALA A 21 9.73 4.86 3.91
N ALA A 22 8.84 4.33 4.75
CA ALA A 22 9.14 3.82 6.08
C ALA A 22 10.20 2.71 6.06
N SER A 23 10.08 1.76 5.13
CA SER A 23 10.99 0.62 5.02
C SER A 23 12.40 1.03 4.59
N ILE A 24 12.50 2.01 3.67
CA ILE A 24 13.77 2.61 3.23
C ILE A 24 14.40 3.38 4.40
N ARG A 25 13.62 4.18 5.12
CA ARG A 25 14.09 4.88 6.34
C ARG A 25 14.67 3.91 7.35
N ASP A 26 13.99 2.79 7.62
CA ASP A 26 14.47 1.80 8.58
C ASP A 26 15.74 1.09 8.10
N LEU A 27 15.83 0.77 6.80
CA LEU A 27 17.06 0.23 6.21
C LEU A 27 18.22 1.22 6.39
N ILE A 28 17.97 2.52 6.18
CA ILE A 28 18.99 3.55 6.31
C ILE A 28 19.44 3.68 7.78
N ALA A 29 18.48 3.81 8.68
CA ALA A 29 18.74 4.06 10.09
C ALA A 29 19.40 2.87 10.80
N LEU A 30 18.97 1.64 10.50
CA LEU A 30 19.38 0.44 11.24
C LEU A 30 20.63 -0.22 10.66
N ASP A 31 20.80 -0.20 9.34
CA ASP A 31 21.82 -0.96 8.63
C ASP A 31 22.80 -0.03 7.89
N PHE A 32 22.30 0.86 7.02
CA PHE A 32 23.16 1.68 6.15
C PHE A 32 24.07 2.62 6.94
N ASN A 33 23.52 3.36 7.91
CA ASN A 33 24.28 4.34 8.70
C ASN A 33 25.40 3.71 9.53
N LYS A 34 25.28 2.43 9.90
CA LYS A 34 26.34 1.69 10.59
C LYS A 34 27.45 1.28 9.63
N ARG A 35 27.10 0.96 8.39
CA ARG A 35 28.01 0.39 7.38
C ARG A 35 28.71 1.45 6.52
N TYR A 36 28.05 2.60 6.32
CA TYR A 36 28.53 3.73 5.52
C TYR A 36 28.31 5.06 6.28
N PRO A 37 28.96 5.25 7.44
CA PRO A 37 28.77 6.45 8.27
C PRO A 37 29.08 7.76 7.53
N GLU A 38 30.00 7.74 6.56
CA GLU A 38 30.38 8.87 5.73
C GLU A 38 29.29 9.33 4.75
N LEU A 39 28.29 8.48 4.48
CA LEU A 39 27.20 8.76 3.55
C LEU A 39 25.92 9.22 4.27
N LYS A 40 25.85 9.07 5.60
CA LYS A 40 24.65 9.31 6.40
C LYS A 40 23.97 10.66 6.10
N ASP A 41 24.73 11.75 6.06
CA ASP A 41 24.20 13.10 5.88
C ASP A 41 23.88 13.45 4.41
N LEU A 42 24.11 12.51 3.49
CA LEU A 42 23.82 12.67 2.07
C LEU A 42 22.51 11.97 1.68
N VAL A 43 22.05 11.00 2.47
CA VAL A 43 20.84 10.24 2.19
C VAL A 43 19.61 11.04 2.60
N SER A 44 18.61 11.10 1.72
CA SER A 44 17.35 11.78 2.00
C SER A 44 16.18 11.09 1.31
N ILE A 45 15.00 11.18 1.92
CA ILE A 45 13.77 10.56 1.41
C ILE A 45 12.71 11.66 1.28
N SER A 46 12.04 11.73 0.14
CA SER A 46 10.85 12.56 -0.05
C SER A 46 9.66 11.72 -0.49
N LEU A 47 8.48 12.02 0.06
CA LEU A 47 7.22 11.32 -0.21
C LEU A 47 6.18 12.33 -0.74
N TYR A 48 5.73 12.13 -1.97
CA TYR A 48 4.81 13.03 -2.67
C TYR A 48 3.41 12.44 -2.73
N ASP A 49 2.40 13.29 -2.60
CA ASP A 49 1.00 12.94 -2.92
C ASP A 49 0.23 14.16 -3.41
N VAL A 50 -0.80 13.91 -4.21
CA VAL A 50 -1.76 14.90 -4.68
C VAL A 50 -2.75 15.28 -3.58
N ALA A 51 -3.09 14.35 -2.70
CA ALA A 51 -3.95 14.56 -1.54
C ALA A 51 -3.24 15.45 -0.52
N PRO A 52 -4.00 16.19 0.31
CA PRO A 52 -3.43 17.07 1.34
C PRO A 52 -2.72 16.29 2.46
N ASN A 53 -3.11 15.03 2.67
CA ASN A 53 -2.56 14.16 3.70
C ASN A 53 -2.14 12.80 3.13
N ILE A 54 -1.14 12.16 3.77
CA ILE A 54 -0.78 10.77 3.46
C ILE A 54 -1.82 9.81 4.02
N LEU A 55 -1.95 8.62 3.46
CA LEU A 55 -2.86 7.59 3.97
C LEU A 55 -4.30 8.14 4.12
N SER A 56 -4.79 8.89 3.14
CA SER A 56 -6.08 9.60 3.19
C SER A 56 -7.32 8.70 3.27
N MET A 57 -7.15 7.38 3.15
CA MET A 57 -8.20 6.40 3.42
C MET A 57 -8.44 6.15 4.92
N PHE A 58 -7.52 6.61 5.78
CA PHE A 58 -7.69 6.57 7.22
C PHE A 58 -8.40 7.84 7.70
N ASP A 59 -8.96 7.77 8.92
CA ASP A 59 -9.48 8.92 9.62
C ASP A 59 -8.39 10.01 9.77
N GLU A 60 -8.80 11.27 9.65
CA GLU A 60 -7.91 12.45 9.65
C GLU A 60 -6.91 12.41 10.81
N LYS A 61 -7.34 12.02 12.00
CA LYS A 61 -6.46 11.92 13.18
C LYS A 61 -5.32 10.93 13.01
N LEU A 62 -5.58 9.78 12.38
CA LEU A 62 -4.58 8.73 12.14
C LEU A 62 -3.61 9.18 11.04
N SER A 63 -4.15 9.77 9.98
CA SER A 63 -3.36 10.35 8.90
C SER A 63 -2.40 11.44 9.42
N GLN A 64 -2.89 12.36 10.26
CA GLN A 64 -2.05 13.39 10.89
C GLN A 64 -0.97 12.79 11.82
N TYR A 65 -1.33 11.76 12.59
CA TYR A 65 -0.35 11.04 13.43
C TYR A 65 0.75 10.37 12.58
N ALA A 66 0.40 9.75 11.45
CA ALA A 66 1.39 9.20 10.52
C ALA A 66 2.26 10.28 9.89
N MET A 67 1.68 11.41 9.43
CA MET A 67 2.44 12.53 8.87
C MET A 67 3.46 13.06 9.87
N LYS A 68 3.03 13.31 11.12
CA LYS A 68 3.92 13.76 12.19
C LYS A 68 5.03 12.74 12.43
N THR A 69 4.66 11.47 12.59
CA THR A 69 5.62 10.39 12.86
C THR A 69 6.67 10.30 11.75
N MET A 70 6.26 10.22 10.48
CA MET A 70 7.19 10.07 9.37
C MET A 70 8.07 11.32 9.17
N LYS A 71 7.56 12.53 9.43
CA LYS A 71 8.36 13.76 9.45
C LYS A 71 9.42 13.74 10.56
N ASP A 72 9.03 13.35 11.77
CA ASP A 72 9.94 13.24 12.93
C ASP A 72 11.06 12.21 12.66
N GLU A 73 10.78 11.19 11.84
CA GLU A 73 11.75 10.17 11.40
C GLU A 73 12.63 10.62 10.21
N GLY A 74 12.50 11.87 9.74
CA GLY A 74 13.34 12.47 8.71
C GLY A 74 12.86 12.28 7.26
N ILE A 75 11.60 11.89 7.05
CA ILE A 75 10.99 11.79 5.72
C ILE A 75 10.39 13.15 5.33
N ASP A 76 10.82 13.72 4.20
CA ASP A 76 10.28 14.97 3.65
C ASP A 76 8.93 14.73 2.96
N ILE A 77 7.82 15.08 3.63
CA ILE A 77 6.47 14.86 3.11
C ILE A 77 6.01 16.07 2.30
N ARG A 78 5.73 15.85 1.01
CA ARG A 78 5.25 16.84 0.04
C ARG A 78 3.88 16.46 -0.49
N THR A 79 2.87 16.62 0.36
CA THR A 79 1.45 16.46 0.02
C THR A 79 0.90 17.71 -0.67
N ALA A 80 -0.26 17.62 -1.32
CA ALA A 80 -0.78 18.66 -2.21
C ALA A 80 0.20 19.06 -3.35
N HIS A 81 1.03 18.12 -3.80
CA HIS A 81 1.97 18.31 -4.91
C HIS A 81 1.65 17.33 -6.04
N HIS A 82 1.31 17.87 -7.20
CA HIS A 82 1.09 17.06 -8.40
C HIS A 82 2.41 16.88 -9.17
N VAL A 83 2.87 15.64 -9.30
CA VAL A 83 4.03 15.31 -10.14
C VAL A 83 3.56 15.22 -11.59
N GLU A 84 3.86 16.24 -12.39
CA GLU A 84 3.42 16.33 -13.79
C GLU A 84 4.22 15.43 -14.75
N SER A 85 5.53 15.33 -14.54
CA SER A 85 6.38 14.49 -15.38
C SER A 85 7.66 14.07 -14.67
N ILE A 86 8.15 12.86 -14.98
CA ILE A 86 9.46 12.35 -14.56
C ILE A 86 10.34 12.29 -15.80
N ARG A 87 11.47 12.98 -15.78
CA ARG A 87 12.43 13.01 -16.88
C ARG A 87 13.78 12.49 -16.42
N TRP A 88 14.46 11.72 -17.27
CA TRP A 88 15.86 11.36 -17.04
C TRP A 88 16.71 12.62 -17.05
N GLY A 89 17.57 12.80 -16.04
CA GLY A 89 18.48 13.93 -16.00
C GLY A 89 19.52 13.84 -17.12
N HIS A 90 19.41 14.69 -18.14
CA HIS A 90 20.52 15.04 -19.02
C HIS A 90 20.62 16.55 -19.19
N ARG A 91 21.87 17.04 -19.25
CA ARG A 91 22.23 18.47 -19.36
C ARG A 91 21.40 19.13 -20.47
N ALA A 92 20.68 20.18 -20.06
CA ALA A 92 20.20 21.29 -20.87
C ALA A 92 20.07 21.04 -22.38
N THR A 93 18.87 20.68 -22.84
CA THR A 93 18.33 21.21 -24.10
C THR A 93 16.80 21.17 -24.06
N LYS A 94 16.21 22.27 -24.51
CA LYS A 94 14.81 22.39 -24.91
C LYS A 94 14.47 21.25 -25.86
N ASP A 95 13.44 20.47 -25.55
CA ASP A 95 12.34 20.21 -26.49
C ASP A 95 11.20 19.42 -25.82
N LEU A 96 10.00 19.88 -26.15
CA LEU A 96 8.69 19.38 -25.75
C LEU A 96 8.25 18.33 -26.77
N ILE A 97 8.03 17.07 -26.36
CA ILE A 97 7.10 16.17 -27.08
C ILE A 97 6.28 15.31 -26.11
N SER A 98 4.98 15.31 -26.41
CA SER A 98 3.82 14.61 -25.83
C SER A 98 3.83 13.10 -26.05
N ARG A 99 3.23 12.32 -25.13
CA ARG A 99 2.15 11.35 -25.43
C ARG A 99 1.59 10.69 -24.16
N THR A 100 0.32 11.00 -23.91
CA THR A 100 -0.62 10.39 -22.97
C THR A 100 -0.71 8.88 -23.15
N ARG A 101 -0.64 8.12 -22.04
CA ARG A 101 -1.13 6.74 -21.99
C ARG A 101 -2.52 6.74 -21.38
N ARG A 102 -3.54 6.76 -22.22
CA ARG A 102 -4.86 6.22 -21.87
C ARG A 102 -4.93 4.83 -22.46
N VAL A 103 -5.24 3.83 -21.65
CA VAL A 103 -5.81 2.59 -22.18
C VAL A 103 -7.30 2.84 -22.27
N GLN A 104 -7.80 2.95 -23.50
CA GLN A 104 -9.22 2.84 -23.81
C GLN A 104 -9.37 1.53 -24.56
N VAL A 105 -10.13 0.60 -24.00
CA VAL A 105 -10.71 -0.48 -24.80
C VAL A 105 -12.11 0.01 -25.13
N VAL A 106 -12.27 0.46 -26.36
CA VAL A 106 -13.57 0.73 -26.98
C VAL A 106 -13.57 -0.17 -28.21
N ASP A 107 -14.52 -1.09 -28.27
CA ASP A 107 -14.80 -1.82 -29.51
C ASP A 107 -14.98 -0.79 -30.62
N GLY A 108 -14.38 -1.01 -31.79
CA GLY A 108 -14.24 -0.04 -32.89
C GLY A 108 -15.55 0.45 -33.51
N LYS A 109 -16.71 0.14 -32.91
CA LYS A 109 -18.06 0.54 -33.31
C LYS A 109 -18.90 1.17 -32.19
N GLY A 110 -18.41 1.22 -30.95
CA GLY A 110 -19.20 1.69 -29.81
C GLY A 110 -20.34 0.76 -29.39
N GLU A 111 -20.32 -0.50 -29.84
CA GLU A 111 -21.27 -1.54 -29.45
C GLU A 111 -20.80 -2.22 -28.16
N THR A 112 -21.69 -2.36 -27.18
CA THR A 112 -21.40 -3.12 -25.95
C THR A 112 -21.51 -4.62 -26.27
N VAL A 113 -20.36 -5.29 -26.42
CA VAL A 113 -20.31 -6.75 -26.54
C VAL A 113 -20.41 -7.36 -25.15
N VAL A 114 -21.53 -8.02 -24.86
CA VAL A 114 -21.69 -8.81 -23.63
C VAL A 114 -21.17 -10.22 -23.90
N LEU A 115 -20.13 -10.63 -23.17
CA LEU A 115 -19.61 -12.00 -23.19
C LEU A 115 -20.30 -12.79 -22.07
N PRO A 116 -21.24 -13.71 -22.37
CA PRO A 116 -22.05 -14.39 -21.36
C PRO A 116 -21.28 -15.42 -20.53
N ASP A 117 -20.09 -15.81 -20.97
CA ASP A 117 -19.26 -16.87 -20.41
C ASP A 117 -17.94 -16.35 -19.80
N VAL A 118 -17.77 -15.03 -19.69
CA VAL A 118 -16.55 -14.39 -19.18
C VAL A 118 -16.83 -13.58 -17.92
N PHE A 119 -16.03 -13.80 -16.88
CA PHE A 119 -16.07 -13.03 -15.63
C PHE A 119 -14.79 -12.20 -15.45
N ALA A 120 -14.94 -10.97 -14.93
CA ALA A 120 -13.84 -10.09 -14.57
C ALA A 120 -13.89 -9.76 -13.07
N ILE A 121 -12.73 -9.74 -12.41
CA ILE A 121 -12.58 -9.43 -10.98
C ILE A 121 -11.34 -8.57 -10.75
N GLY A 122 -11.29 -7.87 -9.62
CA GLY A 122 -10.16 -7.04 -9.20
C GLY A 122 -10.01 -5.75 -10.01
N ASP A 123 -8.82 -5.14 -9.94
CA ASP A 123 -8.61 -3.74 -10.37
C ASP A 123 -8.82 -3.48 -11.88
N ASN A 124 -8.89 -4.53 -12.70
CA ASN A 124 -9.20 -4.45 -14.13
C ASN A 124 -10.71 -4.58 -14.43
N ALA A 125 -11.53 -4.81 -13.41
CA ALA A 125 -12.98 -4.89 -13.50
C ALA A 125 -13.61 -3.70 -12.76
N THR A 126 -14.50 -2.97 -13.42
CA THR A 126 -15.27 -1.90 -12.79
C THR A 126 -16.75 -2.25 -12.90
N PRO A 127 -17.38 -2.74 -11.81
CA PRO A 127 -18.82 -2.94 -11.79
C PRO A 127 -19.55 -1.64 -12.11
N GLU A 128 -20.61 -1.72 -12.91
CA GLU A 128 -21.45 -0.56 -13.24
C GLU A 128 -22.09 0.08 -12.00
N LEU A 129 -22.37 -0.74 -10.98
CA LEU A 129 -22.99 -0.33 -9.73
C LEU A 129 -22.02 -0.52 -8.57
N ALA A 130 -21.68 0.58 -7.91
CA ALA A 130 -20.87 0.62 -6.69
C ALA A 130 -19.55 -0.17 -6.77
N PRO A 131 -18.57 0.29 -7.57
CA PRO A 131 -17.31 -0.40 -7.71
C PRO A 131 -16.59 -0.50 -6.36
N PRO A 132 -16.10 -1.69 -5.98
CA PRO A 132 -15.36 -1.85 -4.74
C PRO A 132 -14.00 -1.14 -4.81
N PRO A 133 -13.38 -0.84 -3.66
CA PRO A 133 -12.08 -0.20 -3.66
C PRO A 133 -11.01 -1.11 -4.27
N ALA A 134 -10.12 -0.54 -5.10
CA ALA A 134 -8.98 -1.21 -5.74
C ALA A 134 -7.97 -1.71 -4.68
N THR A 135 -8.29 -2.87 -4.09
CA THR A 135 -7.59 -3.45 -2.95
C THR A 135 -7.55 -4.97 -3.09
N ALA A 136 -6.47 -5.57 -2.57
CA ALA A 136 -6.37 -7.03 -2.49
C ALA A 136 -7.53 -7.66 -1.71
N GLN A 137 -8.07 -6.94 -0.72
CA GLN A 137 -9.20 -7.39 0.09
C GLN A 137 -10.50 -7.47 -0.73
N ALA A 138 -10.77 -6.49 -1.58
CA ALA A 138 -11.93 -6.52 -2.47
C ALA A 138 -11.81 -7.66 -3.47
N THR A 139 -10.68 -7.74 -4.17
CA THR A 139 -10.41 -8.80 -5.17
C THR A 139 -10.55 -10.20 -4.56
N TYR A 140 -10.03 -10.41 -3.35
CA TYR A 140 -10.18 -11.70 -2.65
C TYR A 140 -11.64 -12.03 -2.31
N GLN A 141 -12.42 -11.04 -1.86
CA GLN A 141 -13.84 -11.24 -1.58
C GLN A 141 -14.67 -11.50 -2.83
N GLU A 142 -14.38 -10.79 -3.92
CA GLU A 142 -14.98 -11.02 -5.25
C GLU A 142 -14.68 -12.43 -5.74
N ALA A 143 -13.40 -12.85 -5.71
CA ALA A 143 -12.99 -14.19 -6.11
C ALA A 143 -13.70 -15.27 -5.28
N LYS A 144 -13.80 -15.09 -3.96
CA LYS A 144 -14.48 -16.04 -3.08
C LYS A 144 -15.99 -16.09 -3.32
N TRP A 145 -16.62 -14.93 -3.53
CA TRP A 145 -18.04 -14.86 -3.86
C TRP A 145 -18.30 -15.56 -5.18
N LEU A 146 -17.57 -15.20 -6.25
CA LEU A 146 -17.74 -15.76 -7.58
C LEU A 146 -17.53 -17.28 -7.58
N ALA A 147 -16.44 -17.77 -6.98
CA ALA A 147 -16.17 -19.20 -6.88
C ALA A 147 -17.30 -19.95 -6.15
N SER A 148 -17.87 -19.37 -5.08
CA SER A 148 -19.00 -19.97 -4.38
C SER A 148 -20.28 -20.00 -5.21
N ARG A 149 -20.50 -19.02 -6.10
CA ARG A 149 -21.69 -18.94 -6.95
C ARG A 149 -21.60 -19.89 -8.14
N LEU A 150 -20.43 -19.93 -8.78
CA LEU A 150 -20.12 -20.89 -9.81
C LEU A 150 -20.25 -22.34 -9.31
N GLY A 151 -19.71 -22.64 -8.12
CA GLY A 151 -19.81 -23.98 -7.54
C GLY A 151 -21.24 -24.42 -7.18
N LYS A 152 -22.18 -23.49 -7.03
CA LYS A 152 -23.59 -23.77 -6.73
C LYS A 152 -24.50 -23.69 -7.96
N GLY A 153 -24.02 -23.11 -9.07
CA GLY A 153 -24.83 -22.87 -10.26
C GLY A 153 -25.98 -21.88 -10.04
N ASP A 154 -25.88 -20.98 -9.05
CA ASP A 154 -26.96 -20.09 -8.60
C ASP A 154 -26.68 -18.61 -8.84
N ILE A 155 -25.76 -18.28 -9.76
CA ILE A 155 -25.28 -16.92 -9.97
C ILE A 155 -26.40 -15.95 -10.37
N ASP A 156 -27.30 -16.37 -11.28
CA ASP A 156 -28.42 -15.55 -11.77
C ASP A 156 -29.54 -15.34 -10.73
N ARG A 157 -29.55 -16.16 -9.67
CA ARG A 157 -30.56 -16.13 -8.60
C ARG A 157 -30.03 -15.52 -7.30
N SER A 158 -28.74 -15.22 -7.26
CA SER A 158 -28.07 -14.73 -6.07
C SER A 158 -28.00 -13.21 -6.03
N PRO A 159 -28.04 -12.59 -4.84
CA PRO A 159 -27.77 -11.17 -4.70
C PRO A 159 -26.39 -10.80 -5.26
N PRO A 160 -26.24 -9.60 -5.85
CA PRO A 160 -24.96 -9.13 -6.38
C PRO A 160 -23.89 -9.06 -5.29
N PHE A 161 -22.63 -9.09 -5.72
CA PHE A 161 -21.50 -8.92 -4.81
C PHE A 161 -21.61 -7.60 -4.03
N SER A 162 -21.39 -7.67 -2.71
CA SER A 162 -21.29 -6.50 -1.84
C SER A 162 -20.01 -6.61 -1.05
N PHE A 163 -19.12 -5.64 -1.25
CA PHE A 163 -17.87 -5.56 -0.52
C PHE A 163 -18.10 -5.29 0.97
N LYS A 164 -17.36 -6.01 1.83
CA LYS A 164 -17.32 -5.75 3.28
C LYS A 164 -15.90 -5.36 3.67
N SER A 165 -15.70 -4.11 4.08
CA SER A 165 -14.41 -3.66 4.61
C SER A 165 -14.08 -4.40 5.91
N LEU A 166 -12.86 -4.91 6.02
CA LEU A 166 -12.34 -5.56 7.22
C LEU A 166 -11.45 -4.60 8.02
N GLY A 167 -11.38 -3.34 7.61
CA GLY A 167 -10.47 -2.35 8.14
C GLY A 167 -9.26 -2.14 7.23
N VAL A 168 -8.46 -1.15 7.58
CA VAL A 168 -7.23 -0.77 6.87
C VAL A 168 -6.06 -0.74 7.84
N MET A 169 -4.88 -1.10 7.33
CA MET A 169 -3.65 -1.11 8.09
C MET A 169 -2.49 -0.57 7.25
N ALA A 170 -1.55 0.12 7.90
CA ALA A 170 -0.35 0.63 7.23
C ALA A 170 0.84 0.68 8.19
N TYR A 171 2.00 0.21 7.75
CA TYR A 171 3.26 0.40 8.46
C TYR A 171 3.81 1.81 8.22
N ILE A 172 4.31 2.47 9.28
CA ILE A 172 4.79 3.87 9.21
C ILE A 172 6.22 4.06 9.72
N GLY A 173 6.99 2.98 9.89
CA GLY A 173 8.41 3.03 10.27
C GLY A 173 8.66 2.90 11.78
N ASP A 174 9.90 2.66 12.18
CA ASP A 174 10.32 2.52 13.59
C ASP A 174 9.45 1.55 14.42
N SER A 175 9.03 0.43 13.83
CA SER A 175 8.13 -0.53 14.47
C SER A 175 6.78 0.07 14.90
N ARG A 176 6.27 1.08 14.18
CA ARG A 176 4.95 1.69 14.38
C ARG A 176 4.04 1.37 13.19
N ALA A 177 2.77 1.12 13.47
CA ALA A 177 1.74 0.92 12.45
C ALA A 177 0.45 1.67 12.81
N LEU A 178 -0.43 1.80 11.83
CA LEU A 178 -1.82 2.24 11.98
C LEU A 178 -2.75 1.09 11.66
N MET A 179 -3.85 1.01 12.39
CA MET A 179 -4.93 0.07 12.14
C MET A 179 -6.25 0.76 12.47
N GLN A 180 -7.14 0.80 11.48
CA GLN A 180 -8.48 1.33 11.61
C GLN A 180 -9.47 0.22 11.32
N PHE A 181 -10.35 -0.05 12.29
CA PHE A 181 -11.38 -1.07 12.15
C PHE A 181 -12.62 -0.50 11.45
N PRO A 182 -13.42 -1.33 10.76
CA PRO A 182 -14.65 -0.88 10.14
C PRO A 182 -15.65 -0.44 11.23
N ASP A 183 -16.42 0.62 10.96
CA ASP A 183 -17.35 1.23 11.94
C ASP A 183 -18.51 0.30 12.35
N GLN A 184 -18.68 -0.84 11.67
CA GLN A 184 -19.51 -1.93 12.18
C GLN A 184 -18.85 -2.57 13.41
N LYS A 185 -19.17 -2.00 14.58
CA LYS A 185 -18.85 -2.49 15.95
C LYS A 185 -19.23 -3.96 16.23
N ALA A 186 -19.87 -4.66 15.29
CA ALA A 186 -20.41 -6.01 15.45
C ALA A 186 -19.40 -7.13 15.13
N ALA A 187 -18.39 -6.91 14.29
CA ALA A 187 -17.57 -8.02 13.78
C ALA A 187 -16.44 -8.48 14.73
N TRP A 188 -15.98 -7.61 15.63
CA TRP A 188 -14.78 -7.88 16.47
C TRP A 188 -14.98 -7.65 17.97
N GLY A 189 -16.20 -7.33 18.42
CA GLY A 189 -16.53 -7.16 19.84
C GLY A 189 -16.37 -5.73 20.35
N LYS A 190 -17.26 -5.34 21.27
CA LYS A 190 -17.45 -3.95 21.76
C LYS A 190 -16.26 -3.38 22.55
N TRP A 191 -15.29 -4.23 22.93
CA TRP A 191 -14.14 -3.87 23.77
C TRP A 191 -12.88 -3.52 22.96
N LEU A 192 -12.85 -3.79 21.65
CA LEU A 192 -11.72 -3.38 20.83
C LEU A 192 -11.78 -1.85 20.58
N PRO A 193 -10.65 -1.14 20.74
CA PRO A 193 -10.59 0.28 20.40
C PRO A 193 -10.88 0.48 18.91
N ARG A 194 -11.51 1.60 18.57
CA ARG A 194 -11.88 1.96 17.19
C ARG A 194 -10.68 1.97 16.25
N ASP A 195 -9.56 2.47 16.78
CA ASP A 195 -8.30 2.61 16.08
C ASP A 195 -7.15 2.14 16.99
N LEU A 196 -6.12 1.57 16.40
CA LEU A 196 -4.86 1.22 17.07
C LEU A 196 -3.70 1.92 16.38
N THR A 197 -2.78 2.48 17.16
CA THR A 197 -1.59 3.16 16.66
C THR A 197 -0.32 2.70 17.36
N GLY A 198 0.83 2.96 16.74
CA GLY A 198 2.14 2.76 17.34
C GLY A 198 2.58 1.30 17.42
N ARG A 199 3.34 0.96 18.46
CA ARG A 199 3.97 -0.36 18.61
C ARG A 199 2.97 -1.49 18.90
N VAL A 200 1.86 -1.19 19.56
CA VAL A 200 0.78 -2.16 19.80
C VAL A 200 0.11 -2.54 18.49
N ALA A 201 -0.23 -1.54 17.66
CA ALA A 201 -0.74 -1.78 16.31
C ALA A 201 0.25 -2.57 15.45
N TRP A 202 1.55 -2.29 15.54
CA TRP A 202 2.59 -3.04 14.84
C TRP A 202 2.67 -4.51 15.27
N MET A 203 2.49 -4.83 16.55
CA MET A 203 2.45 -6.24 17.00
C MET A 203 1.22 -6.98 16.45
N VAL A 204 0.05 -6.33 16.48
CA VAL A 204 -1.18 -6.87 15.89
C VAL A 204 -1.02 -7.09 14.39
N TRP A 205 -0.43 -6.11 13.69
CA TRP A 205 -0.13 -6.16 12.25
C TRP A 205 0.75 -7.37 11.89
N ASN A 206 1.85 -7.58 12.61
CA ASN A 206 2.73 -8.73 12.37
C ASN A 206 1.99 -10.06 12.60
N SER A 207 1.12 -10.09 13.61
CA SER A 207 0.34 -11.29 13.95
C SER A 207 -0.70 -11.61 12.85
N ALA A 208 -1.39 -10.59 12.33
CA ALA A 208 -2.34 -10.73 11.24
C ALA A 208 -1.68 -11.25 9.95
N TYR A 209 -0.49 -10.73 9.61
CA TYR A 209 0.25 -11.20 8.43
C TYR A 209 0.63 -12.68 8.50
N ILE A 210 1.02 -13.17 9.69
CA ILE A 210 1.31 -14.59 9.89
C ILE A 210 0.03 -15.43 9.78
N THR A 211 -1.09 -14.99 10.36
CA THR A 211 -2.33 -15.77 10.33
C THR A 211 -2.94 -15.84 8.92
N MET A 212 -2.91 -14.73 8.18
CA MET A 212 -3.44 -14.62 6.80
C MET A 212 -2.60 -15.36 5.75
N SER A 213 -1.34 -15.73 6.06
CA SER A 213 -0.54 -16.53 5.14
C SER A 213 -1.11 -17.96 5.03
N MET A 214 -1.43 -18.42 3.82
CA MET A 214 -2.12 -19.70 3.62
C MET A 214 -1.22 -20.93 3.89
N SER A 215 0.11 -20.78 3.86
CA SER A 215 1.07 -21.89 3.95
C SER A 215 1.90 -21.82 5.22
N TRP A 216 1.89 -22.91 6.00
CA TRP A 216 2.74 -23.09 7.19
C TRP A 216 4.24 -22.93 6.88
N LYS A 217 4.67 -23.33 5.68
CA LYS A 217 6.05 -23.13 5.21
C LYS A 217 6.40 -21.65 5.09
N ASN A 218 5.48 -20.83 4.55
CA ASN A 218 5.68 -19.39 4.45
C ASN A 218 5.66 -18.72 5.83
N LYS A 219 4.77 -19.13 6.74
CA LYS A 219 4.73 -18.63 8.11
C LYS A 219 6.07 -18.84 8.82
N LEU A 220 6.60 -20.06 8.76
CA LEU A 220 7.88 -20.40 9.38
C LEU A 220 9.03 -19.60 8.77
N ARG A 221 9.09 -19.47 7.44
CA ARG A 221 10.11 -18.69 6.74
C ARG A 221 10.08 -17.22 7.13
N VAL A 222 8.89 -16.62 7.25
CA VAL A 222 8.73 -15.23 7.70
C VAL A 222 9.21 -15.06 9.14
N GLY A 223 8.81 -15.98 10.04
CA GLY A 223 9.25 -15.95 11.44
C GLY A 223 10.77 -16.06 11.60
N ILE A 224 11.40 -17.00 10.90
CA ILE A 224 12.87 -17.16 10.90
C ILE A 224 13.54 -15.90 10.34
N ARG A 225 13.04 -15.34 9.22
CA ARG A 225 13.61 -14.12 8.63
C ARG A 225 13.51 -12.93 9.58
N TRP A 226 12.40 -12.75 10.28
CA TRP A 226 12.28 -11.69 11.27
C TRP A 226 13.24 -11.87 12.46
N LEU A 227 13.41 -13.11 12.93
CA LEU A 227 14.38 -13.43 13.97
C LEU A 227 15.80 -13.11 13.52
N LEU A 228 16.20 -13.57 12.33
CA LEU A 228 17.52 -13.32 11.76
C LEU A 228 17.74 -11.82 11.53
N ASN A 229 16.77 -11.11 10.97
CA ASN A 229 16.87 -9.66 10.77
C ASN A 229 17.02 -8.89 12.09
N ARG A 230 16.42 -9.40 13.18
CA ARG A 230 16.55 -8.79 14.50
C ARG A 230 17.93 -9.03 15.14
N ILE A 231 18.54 -10.18 14.89
CA ILE A 231 19.85 -10.54 15.46
C ILE A 231 20.99 -9.97 14.60
N PHE A 232 20.88 -10.07 13.27
CA PHE A 232 21.98 -9.83 12.34
C PHE A 232 21.79 -8.59 11.45
N GLY A 233 20.65 -7.91 11.52
CA GLY A 233 20.30 -6.83 10.59
C GLY A 233 19.73 -7.36 9.27
N LYS A 234 19.31 -6.45 8.38
CA LYS A 234 18.76 -6.86 7.08
C LYS A 234 19.89 -7.28 6.15
N ASP A 235 19.71 -8.41 5.46
CA ASP A 235 20.63 -8.81 4.38
C ASP A 235 20.45 -7.90 3.15
N VAL A 236 21.55 -7.36 2.64
CA VAL A 236 21.61 -6.41 1.51
C VAL A 236 22.56 -6.90 0.41
N THR A 237 22.99 -8.17 0.49
CA THR A 237 23.90 -8.78 -0.49
C THR A 237 23.18 -8.96 -1.82
N LYS A 238 23.85 -8.57 -2.92
CA LYS A 238 23.32 -8.65 -4.29
C LYS A 238 23.32 -10.07 -4.83
#